data_AF-A0A8B5WEN4-F1
#
_entry.id   AF-A0A8B5WEN4-F1
#
_cell.length_a   1.000
_cell.length_b   1.000
_cell.length_c   1.000
_cell.angle_alpha   90.00
_cell.angle_beta   90.00
_cell.angle_gamma   90.00
#
_symmetry.space_group_name_H-M   'P 1'
#
loop_
_entity.id
_entity.type
_entity.pdbx_description
1 polymer ?
#
loop_
_entity_poly.entity_id
_entity_poly.type
_entity_poly.pdbx_seq_one_letter_code
_entity_poly.pdbx_strand_id
1 'polypeptide(L)'
;MPSIRITPRARAWLTGHGGIVTLRPSPRHGCCGGQARVPVAEARAPDCPDEFERLVVSGITVFRSLELDARGPVSLDLESLLGFKRLVVEGLAMMPAKTEINSEH
;
A
#
# COMPACT_ATOMS: atom_id res chain seq x y z
N MET A 1 -5.71 2.22 -14.98
CA MET A 1 -5.32 1.52 -13.73
C MET A 1 -3.82 1.27 -13.74
N PRO A 2 -3.12 1.57 -12.64
CA PRO A 2 -1.70 1.23 -12.51
C PRO A 2 -1.49 -0.28 -12.56
N SER A 3 -0.44 -0.74 -13.22
CA SER A 3 -0.06 -2.15 -13.18
C SER A 3 0.57 -2.46 -11.81
N ILE A 4 -0.08 -3.30 -11.02
CA ILE A 4 0.48 -3.84 -9.79
C ILE A 4 1.22 -5.13 -10.14
N ARG A 5 2.50 -5.20 -9.81
CA ARG A 5 3.35 -6.38 -9.95
C ARG A 5 3.67 -6.92 -8.56
N ILE A 6 3.35 -8.20 -8.34
CA ILE A 6 3.73 -8.92 -7.12
C ILE A 6 4.90 -9.84 -7.49
N THR A 7 6.02 -9.71 -6.80
CA THR A 7 7.17 -10.58 -7.08
C THR A 7 6.88 -12.02 -6.67
N PRO A 8 7.53 -13.03 -7.29
CA PRO A 8 7.28 -14.43 -6.95
C PRO A 8 7.47 -14.73 -5.45
N ARG A 9 8.45 -14.08 -4.81
CA ARG A 9 8.73 -14.22 -3.38
C ARG A 9 7.61 -13.64 -2.51
N ALA A 10 7.16 -12.42 -2.81
CA ALA A 10 6.04 -11.81 -2.12
C ALA A 10 4.77 -12.64 -2.28
N ARG A 11 4.51 -13.12 -3.51
CA ARG A 11 3.37 -13.99 -3.80
C ARG A 11 3.41 -15.28 -2.98
N ALA A 12 4.54 -16.00 -3.00
CA ALA A 12 4.67 -17.27 -2.29
C ALA A 12 4.44 -17.09 -0.77
N TRP A 13 4.98 -16.01 -0.20
CA TRP A 13 4.75 -15.68 1.19
C TRP A 13 3.29 -15.32 1.47
N LEU A 14 2.69 -14.43 0.67
CA LEU A 14 1.28 -14.03 0.80
C LEU A 14 0.32 -15.22 0.68
N THR A 15 0.57 -16.16 -0.21
CA THR A 15 -0.23 -17.40 -0.31
C THR A 15 -0.24 -18.18 1.01
N GLY A 16 0.92 -18.26 1.70
CA GLY A 16 1.01 -18.87 3.04
C GLY A 16 0.31 -18.07 4.14
N HIS A 17 -0.02 -16.79 3.87
CA HIS A 17 -0.70 -15.87 4.78
C HIS A 17 -2.16 -15.57 4.33
N GLY A 18 -2.80 -16.53 3.66
CA GLY A 18 -4.22 -16.43 3.26
C GLY A 18 -4.47 -15.73 1.92
N GLY A 19 -3.41 -15.33 1.20
CA GLY A 19 -3.52 -14.75 -0.13
C GLY A 19 -4.09 -13.34 -0.15
N ILE A 20 -3.95 -12.58 0.94
CA ILE A 20 -4.50 -11.23 1.11
C ILE A 20 -3.40 -10.25 1.48
N VAL A 21 -3.44 -9.06 0.88
CA VAL A 21 -2.60 -7.92 1.26
C VAL A 21 -3.40 -6.63 1.27
N THR A 22 -3.14 -5.77 2.25
CA THR A 22 -3.69 -4.42 2.37
C THR A 22 -2.60 -3.38 2.18
N LEU A 23 -2.83 -2.41 1.29
CA LEU A 23 -1.98 -1.27 1.02
C LEU A 23 -2.66 -0.02 1.59
N ARG A 24 -2.06 0.60 2.61
CA ARG A 24 -2.63 1.77 3.28
C ARG A 24 -1.56 2.80 3.62
N PRO A 25 -1.92 4.09 3.77
CA PRO A 25 -1.01 5.05 4.38
C PRO A 25 -0.82 4.71 5.86
N SER A 26 0.41 4.83 6.35
CA SER A 26 0.73 4.73 7.78
C SER A 26 1.50 5.97 8.21
N PRO A 27 1.09 6.66 9.28
CA PRO A 27 1.81 7.80 9.79
C PRO A 27 3.17 7.35 10.31
N ARG A 28 4.24 7.94 9.78
CA ARG A 28 5.56 7.86 10.38
C ARG A 28 5.95 9.23 10.89
N HIS A 29 6.31 9.26 12.17
CA HIS A 29 6.88 10.43 12.81
C HIS A 29 8.25 10.70 12.18
N GLY A 30 8.38 11.82 11.48
CA GLY A 30 9.68 12.32 11.05
C GLY A 30 10.45 12.86 12.24
N CYS A 31 11.79 12.78 12.19
CA CYS A 31 12.69 13.26 13.24
C CYS A 31 12.54 14.78 13.52
N CYS A 32 11.96 15.55 12.60
CA CYS A 32 11.79 17.01 12.71
C CYS A 32 10.34 17.44 13.03
N GLY A 33 9.49 16.56 13.58
CA GLY A 33 8.12 16.91 13.99
C GLY A 33 7.08 16.93 12.85
N GLY A 34 7.46 16.59 11.62
CA GLY A 34 6.53 16.38 10.51
C GLY A 34 5.90 14.98 10.53
N GLN A 35 4.60 14.88 10.31
CA GLN A 35 3.92 13.60 10.06
C GLN A 35 4.01 13.28 8.56
N ALA A 36 4.89 12.36 8.18
CA ALA A 36 4.92 11.82 6.83
C ALA A 36 4.14 10.50 6.82
N ARG A 37 3.03 10.47 6.11
CA ARG A 37 2.31 9.21 5.85
C ARG A 37 3.03 8.49 4.71
N VAL A 38 3.42 7.25 4.95
CA VAL A 38 4.10 6.41 3.94
C VAL A 38 3.20 5.22 3.58
N PRO A 39 3.17 4.80 2.30
CA PRO A 39 2.49 3.57 1.93
C PRO A 39 3.11 2.37 2.66
N VAL A 40 2.27 1.51 3.23
CA VAL A 40 2.68 0.24 3.83
C VAL A 40 1.84 -0.89 3.28
N ALA A 41 2.42 -2.09 3.30
CA ALA A 41 1.75 -3.33 2.93
C ALA A 41 1.63 -4.26 4.14
N GLU A 42 0.43 -4.76 4.40
CA GLU A 42 0.11 -5.65 5.51
C GLU A 42 -0.54 -6.94 4.99
N ALA A 43 -0.07 -8.11 5.46
CA ALA A 43 -0.63 -9.41 5.07
C ALA A 43 -1.89 -9.78 5.88
N ARG A 44 -2.87 -8.88 5.88
CA ARG A 44 -4.18 -9.07 6.51
C ARG A 44 -5.25 -8.33 5.73
N ALA A 45 -6.51 -8.70 5.91
CA ALA A 45 -7.63 -7.91 5.43
C ALA A 45 -7.73 -6.57 6.21
N PRO A 46 -8.21 -5.49 5.59
CA PRO A 46 -8.49 -4.25 6.30
C PRO A 46 -9.68 -4.46 7.25
N ASP A 47 -9.70 -3.71 8.35
CA ASP A 47 -10.81 -3.73 9.32
C ASP A 47 -12.08 -3.06 8.72
N CYS A 48 -11.89 -2.05 7.85
CA CYS A 48 -12.95 -1.33 7.13
C CYS A 48 -12.75 -1.49 5.60
N PRO A 49 -13.31 -2.52 4.95
CA PRO A 49 -13.06 -2.79 3.53
C PRO A 49 -13.63 -1.75 2.57
N ASP A 50 -14.64 -0.97 2.97
CA ASP A 50 -15.28 0.05 2.12
C ASP A 50 -14.36 1.24 1.78
N GLU A 51 -13.30 1.46 2.56
CA GLU A 51 -12.28 2.49 2.32
C GLU A 51 -11.17 2.03 1.34
N PHE A 52 -11.34 0.83 0.78
CA PHE A 52 -10.36 0.17 -0.06
C PHE A 52 -10.96 -0.28 -1.38
N GLU A 53 -10.23 -0.04 -2.47
CA GLU A 53 -10.47 -0.73 -3.72
C GLU A 53 -9.93 -2.17 -3.62
N ARG A 54 -10.78 -3.15 -3.91
CA ARG A 54 -10.41 -4.56 -3.96
C ARG A 54 -10.00 -4.96 -5.37
N LEU A 55 -8.78 -5.47 -5.52
CA LEU A 55 -8.20 -5.94 -6.76
C LEU A 55 -7.72 -7.39 -6.60
N VAL A 56 -7.69 -8.16 -7.70
CA VAL A 56 -7.06 -9.49 -7.72
C VAL A 56 -5.88 -9.45 -8.67
N VAL A 57 -4.67 -9.69 -8.13
CA VAL A 57 -3.42 -9.59 -8.88
C VAL A 57 -2.61 -10.86 -8.66
N SER A 58 -2.32 -11.59 -9.73
CA SER A 58 -1.58 -12.86 -9.66
C SER A 58 -2.19 -13.88 -8.66
N GLY A 59 -3.51 -13.86 -8.47
CA GLY A 59 -4.22 -14.72 -7.52
C GLY A 59 -4.18 -14.25 -6.05
N ILE A 60 -3.61 -13.08 -5.78
CA ILE A 60 -3.62 -12.43 -4.46
C ILE A 60 -4.71 -11.36 -4.43
N THR A 61 -5.50 -11.32 -3.36
CA THR A 61 -6.44 -10.23 -3.10
C THR A 61 -5.67 -9.03 -2.55
N VAL A 62 -5.71 -7.92 -3.26
CA VAL A 62 -5.06 -6.65 -2.89
C VAL A 62 -6.16 -5.65 -2.51
N PHE A 63 -6.14 -5.17 -1.28
CA PHE A 63 -6.95 -4.04 -0.84
C PHE A 63 -6.09 -2.78 -0.91
N ARG A 64 -6.42 -1.85 -1.81
CA ARG A 64 -5.70 -0.57 -1.95
C ARG A 64 -6.54 0.55 -1.38
N SER A 65 -6.04 1.24 -0.36
CA SER A 65 -6.70 2.41 0.22
C SER A 65 -6.95 3.46 -0.86
N LEU A 66 -8.15 4.05 -0.85
CA LEU A 66 -8.52 5.12 -1.77
C LEU A 66 -7.70 6.40 -1.56
N GLU A 67 -7.01 6.54 -0.42
CA GLU A 67 -6.07 7.64 -0.14
C GLU A 67 -4.71 7.49 -0.86
N LEU A 68 -4.45 6.34 -1.49
CA LEU A 68 -3.21 6.07 -2.21
C LEU A 68 -3.40 6.23 -3.71
N ASP A 69 -2.56 7.05 -4.32
CA ASP A 69 -2.45 7.16 -5.76
C ASP A 69 -1.23 6.39 -6.27
N ALA A 70 -1.36 5.81 -7.46
CA ALA A 70 -0.25 5.17 -8.13
C ALA A 70 0.18 6.06 -9.30
N ARG A 71 1.32 6.74 -9.13
CA ARG A 71 1.88 7.60 -10.18
C ARG A 71 2.64 6.82 -11.27
N GLY A 72 2.64 5.49 -11.19
CA GLY A 72 3.36 4.60 -12.10
C GLY A 72 3.17 3.13 -11.75
N PRO A 73 4.04 2.24 -12.26
CA PRO A 73 4.03 0.82 -11.92
C PRO A 73 4.22 0.63 -10.42
N VAL A 74 3.35 -0.18 -9.81
CA VAL A 74 3.42 -0.51 -8.39
C VAL A 74 4.10 -1.86 -8.23
N SER A 75 5.13 -1.94 -7.41
CA SER A 75 5.83 -3.19 -7.11
C SER A 75 5.59 -3.58 -5.66
N LEU A 76 5.17 -4.82 -5.44
CA LEU A 76 5.05 -5.44 -4.13
C LEU A 76 6.11 -6.54 -4.00
N ASP A 77 7.08 -6.31 -3.12
CA ASP A 77 8.17 -7.24 -2.83
C ASP A 77 8.19 -7.67 -1.35
N LEU A 78 9.06 -8.63 -1.03
CA LEU A 78 9.25 -9.15 0.30
C LEU A 78 10.73 -9.07 0.65
N GLU A 79 11.05 -8.13 1.52
CA GLU A 79 12.35 -8.09 2.16
C GLU A 79 12.43 -9.19 3.22
N SER A 80 13.61 -9.78 3.37
CA SER A 80 13.90 -10.58 4.55
C SER A 80 15.27 -10.28 5.09
N LEU A 81 15.31 -9.97 6.38
CA LEU A 81 16.50 -9.58 7.10
C LEU A 81 16.53 -10.37 8.42
N LEU A 82 17.58 -11.16 8.66
CA LEU A 82 17.81 -11.87 9.93
C LEU A 82 16.59 -12.67 10.45
N GLY A 83 15.86 -13.34 9.55
CA GLY A 83 14.66 -14.13 9.89
C GLY A 83 13.34 -13.34 9.93
N PHE A 84 13.39 -12.01 9.95
CA PHE A 84 12.21 -11.16 9.81
C PHE A 84 11.86 -11.01 8.34
N LYS A 85 10.56 -11.09 8.03
CA LYS A 85 10.02 -10.86 6.69
C LYS A 85 9.09 -9.67 6.73
N ARG A 86 9.23 -8.77 5.74
CA ARG A 86 8.41 -7.56 5.65
C ARG A 86 8.05 -7.30 4.20
N LEU A 87 6.77 -7.02 3.96
CA LEU A 87 6.33 -6.54 2.65
C LEU A 87 6.79 -5.10 2.44
N VAL A 88 7.25 -4.84 1.22
CA VAL A 88 7.64 -3.51 0.78
C VAL A 88 6.86 -3.19 -0.48
N VAL A 89 6.36 -1.96 -0.55
CA VAL A 89 5.61 -1.46 -1.68
C VAL A 89 6.26 -0.20 -2.22
N GLU A 90 6.44 -0.16 -3.53
CA GLU A 90 7.04 0.94 -4.27
C GLU A 90 6.08 1.41 -5.37
N GLY A 91 6.22 2.68 -5.79
CA GLY A 91 5.36 3.27 -6.82
C GLY A 91 4.00 3.77 -6.34
N LEU A 92 3.72 3.69 -5.04
CA LEU A 92 2.58 4.34 -4.40
C LEU A 92 3.00 5.66 -3.76
N ALA A 93 2.11 6.64 -3.86
CA ALA A 93 2.21 7.91 -3.16
C ALA A 93 0.86 8.23 -2.51
N MET A 94 0.84 9.13 -1.55
CA MET A 94 -0.42 9.69 -1.09
C MET A 94 -1.08 10.51 -2.20
N MET A 95 -2.39 10.42 -2.29
CA MET A 95 -3.15 11.45 -2.98
C MET A 95 -2.86 12.80 -2.30
N PRO A 96 -2.58 13.87 -3.07
CA PRO A 96 -2.58 15.20 -2.48
C PRO A 96 -3.96 15.41 -1.87
N ALA A 97 -4.02 15.86 -0.62
CA ALA A 97 -5.27 16.35 -0.06
C ALA A 97 -5.82 17.36 -1.06
N LYS A 98 -7.11 17.25 -1.40
CA LYS A 98 -7.80 18.32 -2.12
C LYS A 98 -7.68 19.56 -1.24
N THR A 99 -6.69 20.39 -1.49
CA THR A 99 -6.71 21.77 -1.06
C THR A 99 -7.86 22.38 -1.85
N GLU A 100 -9.03 22.47 -1.22
CA GLU A 100 -10.05 23.42 -1.64
C GLU A 100 -9.40 24.80 -1.61
N ILE A 101 -8.89 25.22 -2.76
CA ILE A 101 -8.61 26.62 -3.02
C ILE A 101 -9.96 27.33 -3.07
N ASN A 102 -10.40 27.83 -1.91
CA ASN A 102 -11.42 28.85 -1.85
C ASN A 102 -10.87 30.08 -2.61
N SER A 103 -11.25 30.19 -3.88
CA SER A 103 -11.17 31.45 -4.61
C SER A 103 -12.26 32.37 -4.05
N GLU A 104 -11.91 33.13 -3.02
CA GLU A 104 -12.71 34.27 -2.59
C GLU A 104 -12.30 35.51 -3.39
N HIS A 105 -13.27 35.99 -4.17
CA HIS A 105 -13.49 37.35 -4.70
C HIS A 105 -12.43 38.02 -5.59
#